data_AF-A0A8J8DUM5-F1
#
_entry.id   AF-A0A8J8DUM5-F1
#
_cell.length_a   1.000
_cell.length_b   1.000
_cell.length_c   1.000
_cell.angle_alpha   90.00
_cell.angle_beta   90.00
_cell.angle_gamma   90.00
#
_symmetry.space_group_name_H-M   'P 1'
#
loop_
_entity.id
_entity.type
_entity.pdbx_description
1 polymer ?
#
loop_
_entity_poly.entity_id
_entity_poly.type
_entity_poly.pdbx_seq_one_letter_code
_entity_poly.pdbx_strand_id
1 'polypeptide(L)'
;MIALALGLVVGVGTALLLGKLKGRVHELTMALYTPVFTYLIADGFYGGWRGNVFISTPLGDFTPEELIGIQTFLALLATITYVQFRGRKSLTIDEFPSTSALFWVMLGTGIALSSSALPALVLPGLMLYAIIVLLSERDPFGWLKAESCSGELGELAKSLRFECLTDRESLSVYRIKRHFILGGKVLSDFPRWRELVKCLAELPEAGKKLRAFGYALNLLPVPVGITMGEGLLTALVLTILVLPLYFGGPIISVKRTKTNIPEGCKGVMEEYAEFFRKNKKRGKLDVVID
;
A
#
# COMPACT_ATOMS: atom_id res chain seq x y z
N MET A 1 6.75 11.00 -24.73
CA MET A 1 7.70 10.13 -23.99
C MET A 1 8.68 10.90 -23.09
N ILE A 2 8.92 12.19 -23.32
CA ILE A 2 9.82 13.00 -22.48
C ILE A 2 9.32 13.06 -21.03
N ALA A 3 8.02 13.29 -20.83
CA ALA A 3 7.43 13.37 -19.49
C ALA A 3 7.54 12.05 -18.71
N LEU A 4 7.37 10.89 -19.37
CA LEU A 4 7.64 9.58 -18.77
C LEU A 4 9.09 9.46 -18.32
N ALA A 5 10.05 9.80 -19.17
CA ALA A 5 11.47 9.70 -18.83
C ALA A 5 11.82 10.60 -17.64
N LEU A 6 11.38 11.86 -17.65
CA LEU A 6 11.59 12.79 -16.54
C LEU A 6 10.87 12.35 -15.27
N GLY A 7 9.62 11.87 -15.38
CA GLY A 7 8.85 11.34 -14.28
C GLY A 7 9.53 10.15 -13.60
N LEU A 8 10.09 9.21 -14.39
CA LEU A 8 10.89 8.11 -13.88
C LEU A 8 12.18 8.59 -13.22
N VAL A 9 12.91 9.53 -13.83
CA VAL A 9 14.13 10.11 -13.25
C VAL A 9 13.85 10.78 -11.90
N VAL A 10 12.80 11.59 -11.82
CA VAL A 10 12.41 12.25 -10.57
C VAL A 10 11.89 11.22 -9.56
N GLY A 11 10.89 10.42 -9.91
CA GLY A 11 10.25 9.47 -8.99
C GLY A 11 11.20 8.38 -8.50
N VAL A 12 11.83 7.64 -9.41
CA VAL A 12 12.75 6.55 -9.05
C VAL A 12 14.08 7.09 -8.53
N GLY A 13 14.59 8.19 -9.09
CA GLY A 13 15.84 8.80 -8.62
C GLY A 13 15.72 9.30 -7.18
N THR A 14 14.64 10.03 -6.85
CA THR A 14 14.38 10.47 -5.47
C THR A 14 14.11 9.29 -4.55
N ALA A 15 13.40 8.25 -5.01
CA ALA A 15 13.20 7.01 -4.26
C ALA A 15 14.52 6.34 -3.90
N LEU A 16 15.44 6.17 -4.84
CA LEU A 16 16.76 5.58 -4.59
C LEU A 16 17.59 6.42 -3.60
N LEU A 17 17.54 7.74 -3.72
CA LEU A 17 18.23 8.64 -2.81
C LEU A 17 17.67 8.53 -1.38
N LEU A 18 16.34 8.58 -1.23
CA LEU A 18 15.68 8.38 0.06
C LEU A 18 15.89 6.97 0.62
N GLY A 19 15.96 5.96 -0.25
CA GLY A 19 16.27 4.58 0.12
C GLY A 19 17.64 4.43 0.77
N LYS A 20 18.65 5.10 0.22
CA LYS A 20 20.00 5.15 0.79
C LYS A 20 20.04 5.89 2.12
N LEU A 21 19.27 6.98 2.27
CA LEU A 21 19.33 7.85 3.44
C LEU A 21 18.44 7.38 4.60
N LYS A 22 17.26 6.86 4.31
CA LYS A 22 16.20 6.58 5.28
C LYS A 22 15.68 5.14 5.24
N GLY A 23 16.27 4.28 4.40
CA GLY A 23 15.95 2.87 4.32
C GLY A 23 14.83 2.53 3.34
N ARG A 24 14.54 1.23 3.24
CA ARG A 24 13.74 0.62 2.17
C ARG A 24 12.30 1.12 2.11
N VAL A 25 11.65 1.30 3.26
CA VAL A 25 10.26 1.78 3.33
C VAL A 25 10.09 3.13 2.63
N HIS A 26 11.07 4.04 2.79
CA HIS A 26 11.08 5.35 2.16
C HIS A 26 11.34 5.27 0.65
N GLU A 27 12.19 4.33 0.20
CA GLU A 27 12.40 4.05 -1.22
C GLU A 27 11.09 3.63 -1.90
N LEU A 28 10.42 2.62 -1.34
CA LEU A 28 9.19 2.09 -1.93
C LEU A 28 8.07 3.14 -1.89
N THR A 29 7.89 3.80 -0.75
CA THR A 29 6.88 4.85 -0.58
C THR A 29 7.06 5.96 -1.61
N MET A 30 8.28 6.46 -1.79
CA MET A 30 8.53 7.52 -2.78
C MET A 30 8.35 7.04 -4.22
N ALA A 31 8.78 5.80 -4.51
CA ALA A 31 8.61 5.23 -5.85
C ALA A 31 7.14 5.16 -6.26
N LEU A 32 6.22 4.93 -5.32
CA LEU A 32 4.76 4.91 -5.60
C LEU A 32 4.21 6.24 -6.11
N TYR A 33 4.88 7.36 -5.87
CA TYR A 33 4.47 8.69 -6.38
C TYR A 33 4.95 8.97 -7.81
N THR A 34 5.74 8.08 -8.42
CA THR A 34 6.24 8.25 -9.81
C THR A 34 5.13 8.52 -10.84
N PRO A 35 3.95 7.87 -10.80
CA PRO A 35 2.86 8.20 -11.73
C PRO A 35 2.35 9.64 -11.53
N VAL A 36 2.31 10.15 -10.29
CA VAL A 36 1.91 11.53 -9.99
C VAL A 36 2.91 12.52 -10.57
N PHE A 37 4.22 12.30 -10.36
CA PHE A 37 5.25 13.16 -10.96
C PHE A 37 5.19 13.14 -12.48
N THR A 38 5.01 11.95 -13.08
CA THR A 38 4.89 11.82 -14.53
C THR A 38 3.69 12.60 -15.05
N TYR A 39 2.54 12.48 -14.38
CA TYR A 39 1.33 13.21 -14.74
C TYR A 39 1.54 14.73 -14.68
N LEU A 40 2.08 15.25 -13.58
CA LEU A 40 2.30 16.69 -13.40
C LEU A 40 3.30 17.25 -14.43
N ILE A 41 4.36 16.51 -14.73
CA ILE A 41 5.32 16.89 -15.76
C ILE A 41 4.65 16.86 -17.14
N ALA A 42 3.87 15.82 -17.44
CA ALA A 42 3.16 15.70 -18.70
C ALA A 42 2.14 16.83 -18.89
N ASP A 43 1.36 17.15 -17.86
CA ASP A 43 0.45 18.30 -17.84
C ASP A 43 1.21 19.63 -18.03
N GLY A 44 2.40 19.78 -17.45
CA GLY A 44 3.23 20.97 -17.67
C GLY A 44 3.76 21.13 -19.11
N PHE A 45 4.03 20.02 -19.81
CA PHE A 45 4.51 20.05 -21.21
C PHE A 45 3.39 20.14 -22.23
N TYR A 46 2.30 19.41 -21.99
CA TYR A 46 1.24 19.15 -22.97
C TYR A 46 -0.11 19.78 -22.57
N GLY A 47 -0.28 20.15 -21.31
CA GLY A 47 -1.51 20.74 -20.80
C GLY A 47 -1.77 22.13 -21.38
N GLY A 48 -3.04 22.42 -21.66
CA GLY A 48 -3.48 23.69 -22.26
C GLY A 48 -3.37 23.74 -23.79
N TRP A 49 -2.77 22.73 -24.43
CA TRP A 49 -2.77 22.58 -25.89
C TRP A 49 -4.13 22.01 -26.31
N ARG A 50 -5.12 22.87 -26.55
CA ARG A 50 -6.46 22.49 -27.00
C ARG A 50 -6.63 22.63 -28.53
N GLY A 51 -7.39 21.73 -29.14
CA GLY A 51 -7.72 21.75 -30.57
C GLY A 51 -7.15 20.56 -31.34
N ASN A 52 -7.09 20.65 -32.68
CA ASN A 52 -6.58 19.59 -33.58
C ASN A 52 -5.05 19.53 -33.62
N VAL A 53 -4.39 19.61 -32.45
CA VAL A 53 -2.94 19.42 -32.35
C VAL A 53 -2.69 17.94 -32.10
N PHE A 54 -1.92 17.33 -32.99
CA PHE A 54 -1.49 15.95 -32.86
C PHE A 54 0.02 15.90 -32.67
N ILE A 55 0.45 15.07 -31.74
CA ILE A 55 1.86 14.79 -31.48
C ILE A 55 2.16 13.45 -32.12
N SER A 56 2.88 13.49 -33.24
CA SER A 56 3.35 12.29 -33.91
C SER A 56 4.41 11.58 -33.08
N THR A 57 4.18 10.31 -32.80
CA THR A 57 5.12 9.41 -32.16
C THR A 57 5.33 8.18 -33.03
N PRO A 58 6.39 7.38 -32.80
CA PRO A 58 6.55 6.10 -33.50
C PRO A 58 5.39 5.11 -33.29
N LEU A 59 4.51 5.36 -32.32
CA LEU A 59 3.34 4.53 -32.00
C LEU A 59 2.04 5.05 -32.63
N GLY A 60 2.09 6.21 -33.30
CA GLY A 60 0.92 6.88 -33.87
C GLY A 60 0.84 8.36 -33.48
N ASP A 61 -0.18 9.01 -34.02
CA ASP A 61 -0.54 10.39 -33.70
C ASP A 61 -1.49 10.40 -32.51
N PHE A 62 -1.13 11.17 -31.48
CA PHE A 62 -1.92 11.27 -30.26
C PHE A 62 -2.26 12.72 -29.96
N THR A 63 -3.42 12.95 -29.36
CA THR A 63 -3.70 14.24 -28.74
C THR A 63 -2.80 14.44 -27.50
N PRO A 64 -2.57 15.69 -27.08
CA PRO A 64 -1.86 15.99 -25.83
C PRO A 64 -2.39 15.22 -24.62
N GLU A 65 -3.71 15.12 -24.49
CA GLU A 65 -4.41 14.43 -23.39
C GLU A 65 -4.16 12.92 -23.43
N GLU A 66 -4.31 12.30 -24.61
CA GLU A 66 -4.01 10.88 -24.81
C GLU A 66 -2.56 10.57 -24.42
N LEU A 67 -1.63 11.45 -24.79
CA LEU A 67 -0.21 11.28 -24.51
C LEU A 67 0.12 11.44 -23.02
N ILE A 68 -0.59 12.30 -22.27
CA ILE A 68 -0.52 12.40 -20.81
C ILE A 68 -0.99 11.08 -20.17
N GLY A 69 -2.16 10.58 -20.61
CA GLY A 69 -2.75 9.33 -20.10
C GLY A 69 -1.83 8.13 -20.31
N ILE A 70 -1.32 7.95 -21.54
CA ILE A 70 -0.42 6.85 -21.90
C ILE A 70 0.88 6.92 -21.09
N GLN A 71 1.53 8.08 -21.00
CA GLN A 71 2.79 8.21 -20.25
C GLN A 71 2.58 7.94 -18.76
N THR A 72 1.47 8.40 -18.18
CA THR A 72 1.14 8.14 -16.78
C THR A 72 0.88 6.65 -16.52
N PHE A 73 0.18 5.98 -17.43
CA PHE A 73 -0.07 4.54 -17.32
C PHE A 73 1.20 3.71 -17.45
N LEU A 74 2.09 4.07 -18.38
CA LEU A 74 3.41 3.43 -18.50
C LEU A 74 4.26 3.64 -17.25
N ALA A 75 4.22 4.84 -16.66
CA ALA A 75 4.88 5.11 -15.38
C ALA A 75 4.30 4.26 -14.25
N LEU A 76 2.98 4.03 -14.22
CA LEU A 76 2.33 3.13 -13.27
C LEU A 76 2.85 1.69 -13.42
N LEU A 77 2.92 1.16 -14.65
CA LEU A 77 3.47 -0.17 -14.90
C LEU A 77 4.92 -0.28 -14.42
N ALA A 78 5.77 0.68 -14.80
CA ALA A 78 7.16 0.72 -14.37
C ALA A 78 7.29 0.80 -12.84
N THR A 79 6.43 1.59 -12.19
CA THR A 79 6.37 1.73 -10.73
C THR A 79 6.02 0.41 -10.07
N ILE A 80 4.99 -0.29 -10.55
CA ILE A 80 4.58 -1.59 -10.01
C ILE A 80 5.71 -2.60 -10.16
N THR A 81 6.32 -2.70 -11.34
CA THR A 81 7.46 -3.59 -11.56
C THR A 81 8.61 -3.26 -10.61
N TYR A 82 8.94 -1.98 -10.45
CA TYR A 82 10.00 -1.52 -9.57
C TYR A 82 9.74 -1.90 -8.11
N VAL A 83 8.56 -1.56 -7.58
CA VAL A 83 8.24 -1.83 -6.17
C VAL A 83 8.09 -3.32 -5.89
N GLN A 84 7.60 -4.11 -6.84
CA GLN A 84 7.54 -5.57 -6.68
C GLN A 84 8.94 -6.20 -6.61
N PHE A 85 9.86 -5.74 -7.47
CA PHE A 85 11.23 -6.25 -7.48
C PHE A 85 12.01 -5.80 -6.24
N ARG A 86 11.95 -4.50 -5.91
CA ARG A 86 12.71 -3.91 -4.79
C ARG A 86 12.09 -4.19 -3.43
N GLY A 87 10.78 -4.43 -3.39
CA GLY A 87 10.03 -4.67 -2.16
C GLY A 87 10.16 -6.08 -1.63
N ARG A 88 10.59 -7.05 -2.45
CA ARG A 88 10.66 -8.46 -2.09
C ARG A 88 11.49 -8.70 -0.83
N LYS A 89 10.89 -9.32 0.20
CA LYS A 89 11.51 -9.63 1.50
C LYS A 89 12.31 -8.48 2.12
N SER A 90 11.76 -7.26 2.06
CA SER A 90 12.52 -6.04 2.35
C SER A 90 11.96 -5.19 3.49
N LEU A 91 10.68 -5.37 3.82
CA LEU A 91 9.97 -4.60 4.85
C LEU A 91 9.91 -5.37 6.17
N THR A 92 10.08 -4.68 7.30
CA THR A 92 9.85 -5.29 8.61
C THR A 92 8.37 -5.48 8.89
N ILE A 93 8.04 -6.25 9.95
CA ILE A 93 6.65 -6.45 10.38
C ILE A 93 5.94 -5.13 10.69
N ASP A 94 6.64 -4.16 11.26
CA ASP A 94 6.11 -2.81 11.55
C ASP A 94 5.84 -1.99 10.28
N GLU A 95 6.70 -2.09 9.27
CA GLU A 95 6.65 -1.25 8.05
C GLU A 95 5.70 -1.80 6.97
N PHE A 96 5.41 -3.10 7.04
CA PHE A 96 4.63 -3.78 6.02
C PHE A 96 3.17 -3.28 5.92
N PRO A 97 2.39 -3.12 7.01
CA PRO A 97 0.98 -2.71 6.90
C PRO A 97 0.80 -1.32 6.29
N SER A 98 1.63 -0.35 6.70
CA SER A 98 1.61 1.02 6.17
C SER A 98 1.95 1.04 4.68
N THR A 99 3.05 0.42 4.29
CA THR A 99 3.49 0.38 2.89
C THR A 99 2.49 -0.34 1.99
N SER A 100 1.91 -1.44 2.48
CA SER A 100 0.89 -2.20 1.75
C SER A 100 -0.39 -1.38 1.55
N ALA A 101 -0.88 -0.68 2.58
CA ALA A 101 -2.03 0.20 2.46
C ALA A 101 -1.79 1.31 1.42
N LEU A 102 -0.62 1.97 1.49
CA LEU A 102 -0.26 3.02 0.54
C LEU A 102 -0.16 2.50 -0.89
N PHE A 103 0.41 1.30 -1.10
CA PHE A 103 0.52 0.68 -2.42
C PHE A 103 -0.85 0.60 -3.11
N TRP A 104 -1.88 0.10 -2.42
CA TRP A 104 -3.20 -0.05 -3.01
C TRP A 104 -3.85 1.28 -3.35
N VAL A 105 -3.72 2.27 -2.46
CA VAL A 105 -4.26 3.62 -2.71
C VAL A 105 -3.56 4.26 -3.90
N MET A 106 -2.22 4.19 -3.96
CA MET A 106 -1.45 4.78 -5.05
C MET A 106 -1.65 4.06 -6.38
N LEU A 107 -1.89 2.74 -6.36
CA LEU A 107 -2.30 1.99 -7.54
C LEU A 107 -3.62 2.51 -8.10
N GLY A 108 -4.63 2.69 -7.24
CA GLY A 108 -5.92 3.28 -7.63
C GLY A 108 -5.79 4.72 -8.15
N THR A 109 -4.99 5.55 -7.47
CA THR A 109 -4.70 6.92 -7.90
C THR A 109 -3.96 6.96 -9.23
N GLY A 110 -3.01 6.07 -9.48
CA GLY A 110 -2.30 5.98 -10.76
C GLY A 110 -3.22 5.61 -11.91
N ILE A 111 -4.14 4.66 -11.69
CA ILE A 111 -5.19 4.32 -12.66
C ILE A 111 -6.04 5.56 -12.92
N ALA A 112 -6.53 6.21 -11.87
CA ALA A 112 -7.37 7.41 -11.95
C ALA A 112 -6.74 8.53 -12.77
N LEU A 113 -5.47 8.87 -12.49
CA LEU A 113 -4.72 9.89 -13.22
C LEU A 113 -4.54 9.54 -14.70
N SER A 114 -4.21 8.29 -15.02
CA SER A 114 -4.09 7.88 -16.42
C SER A 114 -5.44 7.92 -17.15
N SER A 115 -6.51 7.48 -16.48
CA SER A 115 -7.87 7.46 -17.05
C SER A 115 -8.53 8.83 -17.11
N SER A 116 -8.08 9.80 -16.31
CA SER A 116 -8.64 11.15 -16.36
C SER A 116 -8.26 11.87 -17.65
N ALA A 117 -7.07 11.58 -18.19
CA ALA A 117 -6.62 12.11 -19.48
C ALA A 117 -6.96 11.20 -20.67
N LEU A 118 -7.10 9.89 -20.45
CA LEU A 118 -7.55 8.94 -21.47
C LEU A 118 -8.50 7.90 -20.87
N PRO A 119 -9.84 8.14 -20.89
CA PRO A 119 -10.82 7.27 -20.24
C PRO A 119 -10.76 5.80 -20.65
N ALA A 120 -10.33 5.50 -21.88
CA ALA A 120 -10.15 4.14 -22.37
C ALA A 120 -9.16 3.31 -21.51
N LEU A 121 -8.22 3.97 -20.82
CA LEU A 121 -7.24 3.31 -19.93
C LEU A 121 -7.86 2.79 -18.62
N VAL A 122 -9.12 3.11 -18.32
CA VAL A 122 -9.79 2.55 -17.14
C VAL A 122 -9.88 1.02 -17.23
N LEU A 123 -10.16 0.48 -18.42
CA LEU A 123 -10.29 -0.96 -18.64
C LEU A 123 -8.98 -1.71 -18.36
N PRO A 124 -7.85 -1.39 -19.03
CA PRO A 124 -6.58 -2.03 -18.72
C PRO A 124 -6.11 -1.72 -17.28
N GLY A 125 -6.42 -0.55 -16.72
CA GLY A 125 -6.12 -0.23 -15.33
C GLY A 125 -6.85 -1.13 -14.32
N LEU A 126 -8.15 -1.35 -14.51
CA LEU A 126 -8.92 -2.27 -13.67
C LEU A 126 -8.49 -3.73 -13.86
N MET A 127 -8.15 -4.13 -15.08
CA MET A 127 -7.59 -5.45 -15.35
C MET A 127 -6.27 -5.66 -14.61
N LEU A 128 -5.37 -4.67 -14.68
CA LEU A 128 -4.11 -4.67 -13.93
C LEU A 128 -4.37 -4.77 -12.42
N TYR A 129 -5.28 -3.97 -11.89
CA TYR A 129 -5.66 -4.02 -10.47
C TYR A 129 -6.13 -5.43 -10.07
N ALA A 130 -7.02 -6.04 -10.85
CA ALA A 130 -7.51 -7.39 -10.60
C ALA A 130 -6.40 -8.44 -10.63
N ILE A 131 -5.47 -8.34 -11.59
CA ILE A 131 -4.29 -9.22 -11.65
C ILE A 131 -3.45 -9.09 -10.39
N ILE A 132 -3.17 -7.86 -9.94
CA ILE A 132 -2.38 -7.62 -8.73
C ILE A 132 -3.10 -8.13 -7.48
N VAL A 133 -4.43 -7.99 -7.39
CA VAL A 133 -5.23 -8.60 -6.30
C VAL A 133 -5.07 -10.13 -6.30
N LEU A 134 -5.18 -10.78 -7.46
CA LEU A 134 -5.03 -12.23 -7.56
C LEU A 134 -3.62 -12.69 -7.18
N LEU A 135 -2.59 -11.95 -7.58
CA LEU A 135 -1.20 -12.24 -7.19
C LEU A 135 -0.98 -12.03 -5.68
N SER A 136 -1.52 -10.95 -5.12
CA SER A 136 -1.44 -10.66 -3.68
C SER A 136 -2.19 -11.67 -2.83
N GLU A 137 -3.28 -12.25 -3.33
CA GLU A 137 -3.99 -13.32 -2.63
C GLU A 137 -3.17 -14.63 -2.58
N ARG A 138 -2.30 -14.87 -3.57
CA ARG A 138 -1.39 -16.03 -3.63
C ARG A 138 -0.15 -15.86 -2.75
N ASP A 139 0.48 -14.70 -2.77
CA ASP A 139 1.65 -14.37 -1.94
C ASP A 139 1.45 -13.02 -1.23
N PRO A 140 0.64 -12.99 -0.15
CA PRO A 140 0.33 -11.76 0.57
C PRO A 140 1.53 -11.19 1.32
N PHE A 141 2.58 -11.99 1.55
CA PHE A 141 3.73 -11.63 2.37
C PHE A 141 5.01 -11.48 1.56
N GLY A 142 4.94 -11.42 0.22
CA GLY A 142 6.11 -11.37 -0.65
C GLY A 142 7.07 -10.21 -0.34
N TRP A 143 6.57 -9.11 0.23
CA TRP A 143 7.38 -7.96 0.65
C TRP A 143 7.89 -8.03 2.09
N LEU A 144 7.30 -8.90 2.91
CA LEU A 144 7.62 -9.03 4.31
C LEU A 144 8.94 -9.77 4.49
N LYS A 145 9.85 -9.15 5.23
CA LYS A 145 11.11 -9.76 5.70
C LYS A 145 10.86 -10.44 7.04
N ALA A 146 10.23 -11.59 6.99
CA ALA A 146 9.95 -12.42 8.17
C ALA A 146 10.34 -13.89 7.90
N GLU A 147 10.61 -14.60 8.98
CA GLU A 147 10.94 -16.03 8.99
C GLU A 147 9.83 -16.80 9.72
N SER A 148 9.69 -18.09 9.43
CA SER A 148 8.74 -18.93 10.16
C SER A 148 9.11 -19.03 11.64
N CYS A 149 8.12 -18.91 12.52
CA CYS A 149 8.34 -19.02 13.96
C CYS A 149 8.86 -20.42 14.35
N SER A 150 9.77 -20.46 15.32
CA SER A 150 10.32 -21.68 15.90
C SER A 150 10.12 -21.68 17.42
N GLY A 151 10.40 -22.82 18.07
CA GLY A 151 10.24 -22.99 19.52
C GLY A 151 8.80 -22.83 20.00
N GLU A 152 8.64 -22.31 21.22
CA GLU A 152 7.35 -22.21 21.91
C GLU A 152 6.28 -21.44 21.13
N LEU A 153 6.66 -20.35 20.43
CA LEU A 153 5.72 -19.58 19.63
C LEU A 153 5.21 -20.40 18.43
N GLY A 154 6.10 -21.13 17.78
CA GLY A 154 5.75 -22.02 16.66
C GLY A 154 4.81 -23.14 17.11
N GLU A 155 5.06 -23.73 18.28
CA GLU A 155 4.18 -24.75 18.87
C GLU A 155 2.81 -24.20 19.25
N LEU A 156 2.77 -23.02 19.88
CA LEU A 156 1.51 -22.34 20.23
C LEU A 156 0.68 -22.03 18.98
N ALA A 157 1.28 -21.45 17.95
CA ALA A 157 0.59 -21.15 16.69
C ALA A 157 0.01 -22.43 16.04
N LYS A 158 0.80 -23.51 15.98
CA LYS A 158 0.35 -24.81 15.44
C LYS A 158 -0.82 -25.38 16.24
N SER A 159 -0.78 -25.32 17.58
CA SER A 159 -1.88 -25.79 18.43
C SER A 159 -3.19 -25.03 18.18
N LEU A 160 -3.08 -23.75 17.80
CA LEU A 160 -4.20 -22.90 17.43
C LEU A 160 -4.61 -23.05 15.95
N ARG A 161 -3.93 -23.92 15.17
CA ARG A 161 -4.10 -24.13 13.72
C ARG A 161 -3.75 -22.91 12.86
N PHE A 162 -2.74 -22.15 13.27
CA PHE A 162 -2.19 -21.02 12.53
C PHE A 162 -0.74 -21.27 12.11
N GLU A 163 -0.37 -20.68 10.99
CA GLU A 163 1.02 -20.46 10.61
C GLU A 163 1.53 -19.19 11.32
N CYS A 164 2.85 -19.08 11.49
CA CYS A 164 3.43 -17.97 12.23
C CYS A 164 4.68 -17.45 11.52
N LEU A 165 4.76 -16.13 11.40
CA LEU A 165 5.89 -15.38 10.89
C LEU A 165 6.39 -14.40 11.96
N THR A 166 7.71 -14.29 12.08
CA THR A 166 8.36 -13.40 13.02
C THR A 166 9.61 -12.75 12.43
N ASP A 167 10.04 -11.66 13.06
CA ASP A 167 11.33 -11.02 12.78
C ASP A 167 12.08 -10.78 14.10
N ARG A 168 13.19 -10.03 14.08
CA ARG A 168 13.99 -9.80 15.29
C ARG A 168 13.66 -8.51 16.03
N GLU A 169 13.17 -7.49 15.33
CA GLU A 169 13.22 -6.12 15.83
C GLU A 169 11.86 -5.43 15.95
N SER A 170 10.82 -5.98 15.33
CA SER A 170 9.51 -5.33 15.29
C SER A 170 8.76 -5.50 16.59
N LEU A 171 7.83 -4.58 16.82
CA LEU A 171 6.94 -4.57 17.98
C LEU A 171 5.49 -4.90 17.62
N SER A 172 5.13 -4.87 16.34
CA SER A 172 3.74 -5.07 15.91
C SER A 172 3.34 -6.53 15.98
N VAL A 173 2.06 -6.73 16.27
CA VAL A 173 1.41 -8.03 16.23
C VAL A 173 0.10 -7.90 15.49
N TYR A 174 -0.13 -8.78 14.53
CA TYR A 174 -1.40 -8.84 13.81
C TYR A 174 -1.65 -10.21 13.20
N ARG A 175 -2.89 -10.44 12.80
CA ARG A 175 -3.33 -11.67 12.14
C ARG A 175 -3.83 -11.37 10.73
N ILE A 176 -3.30 -12.08 9.75
CA ILE A 176 -3.75 -12.03 8.35
C ILE A 176 -4.10 -13.44 7.90
N LYS A 177 -5.39 -13.68 7.63
CA LYS A 177 -5.90 -15.04 7.33
C LYS A 177 -5.44 -16.01 8.42
N ARG A 178 -4.88 -17.17 8.03
CA ARG A 178 -4.32 -18.20 8.90
C ARG A 178 -2.88 -17.94 9.36
N HIS A 179 -2.37 -16.71 9.28
CA HIS A 179 -1.02 -16.37 9.71
C HIS A 179 -1.03 -15.38 10.88
N PHE A 180 -0.32 -15.74 11.95
CA PHE A 180 0.12 -14.78 12.96
C PHE A 180 1.42 -14.14 12.51
N ILE A 181 1.49 -12.82 12.67
CA ILE A 181 2.68 -12.05 12.39
C ILE A 181 3.04 -11.35 13.68
N LEU A 182 4.12 -11.79 14.32
CA LEU A 182 4.60 -11.28 15.61
C LEU A 182 6.00 -10.70 15.47
N GLY A 183 6.17 -9.45 15.86
CA GLY A 183 7.49 -8.84 15.98
C GLY A 183 8.34 -9.51 17.08
N GLY A 184 9.63 -9.72 16.81
CA GLY A 184 10.51 -10.44 17.72
C GLY A 184 10.66 -9.79 19.09
N LYS A 185 10.60 -8.46 19.17
CA LYS A 185 10.70 -7.75 20.46
C LYS A 185 9.48 -7.95 21.35
N VAL A 186 8.34 -8.31 20.79
CA VAL A 186 7.17 -8.65 21.60
C VAL A 186 7.44 -9.93 22.40
N LEU A 187 8.15 -10.89 21.81
CA LEU A 187 8.47 -12.16 22.48
C LEU A 187 9.46 -11.97 23.63
N SER A 188 10.40 -11.04 23.50
CA SER A 188 11.39 -10.76 24.55
C SER A 188 10.89 -9.78 25.60
N ASP A 189 10.14 -8.75 25.19
CA ASP A 189 9.91 -7.57 26.02
C ASP A 189 8.45 -7.47 26.55
N PHE A 190 7.51 -8.24 26.00
CA PHE A 190 6.11 -8.25 26.45
C PHE A 190 5.77 -9.56 27.20
N PRO A 191 5.66 -9.55 28.54
CA PRO A 191 5.52 -10.77 29.36
C PRO A 191 4.29 -11.63 29.02
N ARG A 192 3.19 -11.02 28.60
CA ARG A 192 1.92 -11.70 28.32
C ARG A 192 1.72 -12.04 26.84
N TRP A 193 2.79 -12.17 26.06
CA TRP A 193 2.71 -12.44 24.62
C TRP A 193 1.91 -13.71 24.28
N ARG A 194 1.96 -14.75 25.14
CA ARG A 194 1.19 -15.99 24.95
C ARG A 194 -0.32 -15.75 25.00
N GLU A 195 -0.75 -14.91 25.93
CA GLU A 195 -2.16 -14.52 26.08
C GLU A 195 -2.59 -13.63 24.93
N LEU A 196 -1.71 -12.72 24.49
CA LEU A 196 -1.95 -11.87 23.32
C LEU A 196 -2.20 -12.70 22.06
N VAL A 197 -1.36 -13.71 21.79
CA VAL A 197 -1.54 -14.62 20.63
C VAL A 197 -2.85 -15.39 20.72
N LYS A 198 -3.23 -15.89 21.89
CA LYS A 198 -4.52 -16.57 22.10
C LYS A 198 -5.69 -15.62 21.84
N CYS A 199 -5.62 -14.40 22.35
CA CYS A 199 -6.65 -13.37 22.10
C CYS A 199 -6.79 -13.02 20.63
N LEU A 200 -5.67 -12.93 19.89
CA LEU A 200 -5.71 -12.71 18.44
C LEU A 200 -6.30 -13.88 17.66
N ALA A 201 -6.17 -15.11 18.17
CA ALA A 201 -6.80 -16.29 17.58
C ALA A 201 -8.32 -16.22 17.66
N GLU A 202 -8.85 -15.70 18.77
CA GLU A 202 -10.29 -15.58 19.04
C GLU A 202 -10.98 -14.47 18.23
N LEU A 203 -10.22 -13.50 17.71
CA LEU A 203 -10.80 -12.43 16.91
C LEU A 203 -11.48 -12.99 15.64
N PRO A 204 -12.62 -12.43 15.21
CA PRO A 204 -13.26 -12.84 13.96
C PRO A 204 -12.39 -12.46 12.76
N GLU A 205 -12.27 -13.35 11.78
CA GLU A 205 -11.58 -13.00 10.52
C GLU A 205 -12.37 -11.93 9.75
N ALA A 206 -11.63 -11.07 9.04
CA ALA A 206 -12.24 -10.17 8.06
C ALA A 206 -12.89 -11.00 6.95
N GLY A 207 -14.23 -11.09 6.98
CA GLY A 207 -15.00 -11.83 5.99
C GLY A 207 -14.78 -11.32 4.57
N LYS A 208 -15.02 -12.19 3.57
CA LYS A 208 -14.79 -11.91 2.13
C LYS A 208 -15.39 -10.58 1.67
N LYS A 209 -16.59 -10.23 2.14
CA LYS A 209 -17.27 -8.97 1.82
C LYS A 209 -16.50 -7.73 2.28
N LEU A 210 -15.92 -7.76 3.47
CA LEU A 210 -15.13 -6.63 3.99
C LEU A 210 -13.84 -6.45 3.20
N ARG A 211 -13.18 -7.55 2.84
CA ARG A 211 -11.96 -7.51 2.03
C ARG A 211 -12.24 -6.96 0.63
N ALA A 212 -13.32 -7.43 0.00
CA ALA A 212 -13.78 -6.90 -1.29
C ALA A 212 -14.12 -5.41 -1.20
N PHE A 213 -14.78 -4.98 -0.13
CA PHE A 213 -15.05 -3.57 0.13
C PHE A 213 -13.76 -2.76 0.29
N GLY A 214 -12.76 -3.27 1.00
CA GLY A 214 -11.45 -2.62 1.13
C GLY A 214 -10.76 -2.44 -0.21
N TYR A 215 -10.75 -3.47 -1.06
CA TYR A 215 -10.20 -3.35 -2.42
C TYR A 215 -11.00 -2.38 -3.30
N ALA A 216 -12.33 -2.37 -3.18
CA ALA A 216 -13.17 -1.43 -3.94
C ALA A 216 -12.97 0.02 -3.49
N LEU A 217 -12.77 0.25 -2.19
CA LEU A 217 -12.53 1.59 -1.64
C LEU A 217 -11.26 2.22 -2.22
N ASN A 218 -10.21 1.43 -2.44
CA ASN A 218 -8.97 1.91 -3.07
C ASN A 218 -9.14 2.30 -4.55
N LEU A 219 -10.24 1.90 -5.20
CA LEU A 219 -10.59 2.29 -6.57
C LEU A 219 -11.46 3.55 -6.64
N LEU A 220 -11.88 4.12 -5.49
CA LEU A 220 -12.65 5.36 -5.44
C LEU A 220 -12.00 6.55 -6.18
N PRO A 221 -10.67 6.69 -6.27
CA PRO A 221 -10.04 7.72 -7.10
C PRO A 221 -10.43 7.62 -8.59
N VAL A 222 -10.71 6.42 -9.10
CA VAL A 222 -10.96 6.17 -10.53
C VAL A 222 -12.19 6.91 -11.06
N PRO A 223 -13.41 6.73 -10.50
CA PRO A 223 -14.57 7.48 -10.95
C PRO A 223 -14.38 9.00 -10.78
N VAL A 224 -13.71 9.45 -9.71
CA VAL A 224 -13.40 10.87 -9.51
C VAL A 224 -12.53 11.40 -10.66
N GLY A 225 -11.44 10.70 -10.98
CA GLY A 225 -10.54 11.07 -12.07
C GLY A 225 -11.26 11.18 -13.41
N ILE A 226 -12.10 10.20 -13.75
CA ILE A 226 -12.87 10.22 -15.01
C ILE A 226 -13.84 11.39 -15.04
N THR A 227 -14.55 11.66 -13.94
CA THR A 227 -15.54 12.76 -13.90
C THR A 227 -14.91 14.15 -13.98
N MET A 228 -13.68 14.31 -13.47
CA MET A 228 -13.00 15.60 -13.46
C MET A 228 -12.22 15.88 -14.74
N GLY A 229 -11.87 14.86 -15.51
CA GLY A 229 -11.01 15.00 -16.70
C GLY A 229 -9.56 15.33 -16.34
N GLU A 230 -8.77 15.71 -17.33
CA GLU A 230 -7.36 16.04 -17.16
C GLU A 230 -7.10 17.41 -16.50
N GLY A 231 -5.89 17.54 -15.94
CA GLY A 231 -5.35 18.81 -15.48
C GLY A 231 -4.89 18.81 -14.02
N LEU A 232 -4.21 19.89 -13.65
CA LEU A 232 -3.65 20.11 -12.32
C LEU A 232 -4.67 19.98 -11.18
N LEU A 233 -5.91 20.46 -11.39
CA LEU A 233 -6.95 20.38 -10.36
C LEU A 233 -7.32 18.93 -10.06
N THR A 234 -7.45 18.09 -11.08
CA THR A 234 -7.69 16.65 -10.93
C THR A 234 -6.54 16.00 -10.17
N ALA A 235 -5.28 16.28 -10.56
CA ALA A 235 -4.13 15.75 -9.86
C ALA A 235 -4.10 16.13 -8.37
N LEU A 236 -4.44 17.39 -8.05
CA LEU A 236 -4.49 17.88 -6.68
C LEU A 236 -5.60 17.19 -5.87
N VAL A 237 -6.82 17.09 -6.41
CA VAL A 237 -7.95 16.42 -5.74
C VAL A 237 -7.64 14.94 -5.51
N LEU A 238 -7.13 14.23 -6.51
CA LEU A 238 -6.74 12.82 -6.39
C LEU A 238 -5.61 12.62 -5.39
N THR A 239 -4.64 13.54 -5.32
CA THR A 239 -3.57 13.50 -4.32
C THR A 239 -4.11 13.74 -2.90
N ILE A 240 -5.04 14.68 -2.73
CA ILE A 240 -5.70 14.92 -1.43
C ILE A 240 -6.49 13.68 -0.99
N LEU A 241 -7.16 12.99 -1.93
CA LEU A 241 -7.90 11.75 -1.68
C LEU A 241 -7.02 10.59 -1.19
N VAL A 242 -5.71 10.61 -1.45
CA VAL A 242 -4.79 9.56 -0.95
C VAL A 242 -4.81 9.49 0.57
N LEU A 243 -4.77 10.63 1.27
CA LEU A 243 -4.72 10.67 2.73
C LEU A 243 -5.93 10.00 3.42
N PRO A 244 -7.19 10.40 3.15
CA PRO A 244 -8.34 9.77 3.78
C PRO A 244 -8.49 8.30 3.39
N LEU A 245 -8.08 7.88 2.19
CA LEU A 245 -8.09 6.46 1.79
C LEU A 245 -7.02 5.66 2.53
N TYR A 246 -5.81 6.21 2.64
CA TYR A 246 -4.68 5.63 3.34
C TYR A 246 -4.98 5.40 4.83
N PHE A 247 -5.59 6.38 5.49
CA PHE A 247 -5.97 6.25 6.92
C PHE A 247 -7.31 5.55 7.13
N GLY A 248 -8.24 5.65 6.18
CA GLY A 248 -9.62 5.15 6.31
C GLY A 248 -9.67 3.64 6.52
N GLY A 249 -8.94 2.87 5.71
CA GLY A 249 -8.88 1.41 5.83
C GLY A 249 -8.39 0.95 7.22
N PRO A 250 -7.21 1.39 7.66
CA PRO A 250 -6.70 1.09 9.00
C PRO A 250 -7.64 1.53 10.12
N ILE A 251 -8.20 2.75 10.09
CA ILE A 251 -9.13 3.24 11.13
C ILE A 251 -10.36 2.34 11.23
N ILE A 252 -10.95 1.95 10.09
CA ILE A 252 -12.10 1.04 10.06
C ILE A 252 -11.71 -0.32 10.64
N SER A 253 -10.53 -0.83 10.28
CA SER A 253 -10.01 -2.10 10.80
C SER A 253 -9.86 -2.05 12.32
N VAL A 254 -9.20 -1.02 12.86
CA VAL A 254 -8.97 -0.82 14.31
C VAL A 254 -10.29 -0.70 15.07
N LYS A 255 -11.21 0.16 14.60
CA LYS A 255 -12.53 0.32 15.24
C LYS A 255 -13.26 -1.02 15.30
N ARG A 256 -13.24 -1.78 14.21
CA ARG A 256 -13.87 -3.10 14.16
C ARG A 256 -13.20 -4.10 15.09
N THR A 257 -11.86 -4.14 15.12
CA THR A 257 -11.12 -5.01 16.05
C THR A 257 -11.58 -4.71 17.47
N LYS A 258 -11.50 -3.46 17.92
CA LYS A 258 -11.89 -3.02 19.27
C LYS A 258 -13.31 -3.43 19.67
N THR A 259 -14.28 -3.30 18.75
CA THR A 259 -15.67 -3.71 19.04
C THR A 259 -15.84 -5.22 19.19
N ASN A 260 -14.96 -6.03 18.58
CA ASN A 260 -15.06 -7.49 18.59
C ASN A 260 -14.06 -8.18 19.54
N ILE A 261 -13.33 -7.43 20.38
CA ILE A 261 -12.42 -8.03 21.38
C ILE A 261 -13.27 -8.71 22.48
N PRO A 262 -13.06 -10.01 22.76
CA PRO A 262 -13.69 -10.69 23.88
C PRO A 262 -13.36 -10.01 25.22
N GLU A 263 -14.28 -9.99 26.19
CA GLU A 263 -14.06 -9.29 27.45
C GLU A 263 -12.81 -9.76 28.21
N GLY A 264 -12.51 -11.06 28.18
CA GLY A 264 -11.30 -11.63 28.77
C GLY A 264 -9.99 -11.18 28.10
N CYS A 265 -10.07 -10.63 26.88
CA CYS A 265 -8.91 -10.19 26.10
C CYS A 265 -8.68 -8.68 26.14
N LYS A 266 -9.64 -7.89 26.62
CA LYS A 266 -9.52 -6.41 26.66
C LYS A 266 -8.29 -5.97 27.45
N GLY A 267 -8.07 -6.52 28.65
CA GLY A 267 -6.92 -6.15 29.49
C GLY A 267 -5.57 -6.43 28.83
N VAL A 268 -5.40 -7.61 28.19
CA VAL A 268 -4.15 -7.97 27.49
C VAL A 268 -3.91 -7.04 26.30
N MET A 269 -4.96 -6.73 25.53
CA MET A 269 -4.87 -5.87 24.35
C MET A 269 -4.56 -4.42 24.74
N GLU A 270 -5.12 -3.92 25.84
CA GLU A 270 -4.83 -2.59 26.39
C GLU A 270 -3.37 -2.49 26.88
N GLU A 271 -2.91 -3.48 27.65
CA GLU A 271 -1.51 -3.55 28.11
C GLU A 271 -0.53 -3.61 26.94
N TYR A 272 -0.84 -4.39 25.90
CA TYR A 272 -0.05 -4.44 24.69
C TYR A 272 -0.05 -3.10 23.95
N ALA A 273 -1.19 -2.42 23.84
CA ALA A 273 -1.27 -1.10 23.21
C ALA A 273 -0.41 -0.06 23.95
N GLU A 274 -0.40 -0.09 25.29
CA GLU A 274 0.48 0.76 26.10
C GLU A 274 1.96 0.41 25.93
N PHE A 275 2.29 -0.88 25.99
CA PHE A 275 3.63 -1.39 25.71
C PHE A 275 4.14 -0.91 24.34
N PHE A 276 3.32 -1.05 23.31
CA PHE A 276 3.65 -0.65 21.95
C PHE A 276 3.88 0.86 21.87
N ARG A 277 2.98 1.69 22.45
CA ARG A 277 3.13 3.16 22.47
C ARG A 277 4.38 3.61 23.20
N LYS A 278 4.75 2.95 24.31
CA LYS A 278 5.93 3.30 25.13
C LYS A 278 7.24 2.94 24.44
N ASN A 279 7.29 1.80 23.76
CA ASN A 279 8.51 1.26 23.16
C ASN A 279 8.69 1.64 21.68
N LYS A 280 7.64 2.18 21.04
CA LYS A 280 7.73 2.70 19.68
C LYS A 280 8.65 3.93 19.63
N LYS A 281 9.75 3.82 18.86
CA LYS A 281 10.56 4.98 18.50
C LYS A 281 9.72 5.92 17.62
N ARG A 282 9.57 7.20 18.03
CA ARG A 282 8.74 8.25 17.39
C ARG A 282 9.04 8.58 15.91
N GLY A 283 9.88 7.82 15.21
CA GLY A 283 10.38 8.15 13.86
C GLY A 283 9.83 7.33 12.68
N LYS A 284 9.09 6.23 12.91
CA LYS A 284 8.54 5.43 11.81
C LYS A 284 7.04 5.71 11.61
N LEU A 285 6.69 6.18 10.42
CA LEU A 285 5.33 6.41 9.92
C LEU A 285 4.58 5.08 9.72
N ASP A 286 4.49 4.26 10.76
CA ASP A 286 3.80 2.99 10.75
C ASP A 286 2.41 3.19 11.35
N VAL A 287 1.41 3.14 10.47
CA VAL A 287 0.00 3.15 10.83
C VAL A 287 -0.28 1.87 11.60
N VAL A 288 -0.68 2.08 12.85
CA VAL A 288 -1.01 1.03 13.80
C VAL A 288 -2.32 0.39 13.37
N ILE A 289 -2.28 -0.89 13.02
CA ILE A 289 -3.45 -1.75 13.16
C ILE A 289 -3.39 -2.22 14.62
N ASP A 290 -4.05 -1.48 15.50
CA ASP A 290 -4.35 -1.83 16.89
C ASP A 290 -5.64 -2.68 16.91
#